data_AF-A0A5K1BT21-F1
#
_entry.id   AF-A0A5K1BT21-F1
#
_cell.length_a   1.000
_cell.length_b   1.000
_cell.length_c   1.000
_cell.angle_alpha   90.00
_cell.angle_beta   90.00
_cell.angle_gamma   90.00
#
_symmetry.space_group_name_H-M   'P 1'
#
loop_
_entity.id
_entity.type
_entity.pdbx_description
1 polymer ?
#
loop_
_entity_poly.entity_id
_entity_poly.type
_entity_poly.pdbx_seq_one_letter_code
_entity_poly.pdbx_strand_id
1 'polypeptide(L)'
;MAEIDLSDADREAARVPARTSLIDSLMGCGLAGPRIEKEDLQRRVVIPPYLRQALSESISRKDVPGDAEERFPWDGSSTAPEAPIVVFVNSRSGGRHGPALMARLQELISEEQ
;
A
#
# COMPACT_ATOMS: atom_id res chain seq x y z
N MET A 1 -39.63 -5.40 -43.13
CA MET A 1 -38.16 -5.47 -43.05
C MET A 1 -37.68 -4.15 -42.46
N ALA A 2 -37.00 -4.10 -41.32
CA ALA A 2 -36.12 -5.11 -40.75
C ALA A 2 -36.26 -5.19 -39.22
N GLU A 3 -36.25 -6.42 -38.70
CA GLU A 3 -35.89 -6.73 -37.31
C GLU A 3 -34.43 -6.33 -37.09
N ILE A 4 -34.16 -5.60 -36.01
CA ILE A 4 -32.78 -5.39 -35.55
C ILE A 4 -32.50 -6.53 -34.59
N ASP A 5 -31.87 -7.56 -35.13
CA ASP A 5 -31.28 -8.67 -34.40
C ASP A 5 -30.10 -8.11 -33.58
N LEU A 6 -30.31 -7.97 -32.27
CA LEU A 6 -29.26 -7.63 -31.32
C LEU A 6 -28.37 -8.86 -31.16
N SER A 7 -27.29 -8.90 -31.94
CA SER A 7 -26.30 -9.97 -31.93
C SER A 7 -25.76 -10.22 -30.51
N ASP A 8 -25.64 -11.49 -30.13
CA ASP A 8 -25.08 -11.95 -28.85
C ASP A 8 -23.66 -11.42 -28.54
N ALA A 9 -22.99 -10.82 -29.52
CA ALA A 9 -21.71 -10.13 -29.35
C ALA A 9 -21.78 -8.95 -28.38
N ASP A 10 -22.91 -8.24 -28.29
CA ASP A 10 -23.07 -7.10 -27.39
C ASP A 10 -23.31 -7.53 -25.92
N ARG A 11 -23.71 -8.79 -25.69
CA ARG A 11 -23.89 -9.34 -24.34
C ARG A 11 -22.58 -9.80 -23.69
N GLU A 12 -21.54 -10.08 -24.47
CA GLU A 12 -20.25 -10.54 -23.94
C GLU A 12 -19.40 -9.36 -23.40
N ALA A 13 -19.61 -8.14 -23.90
CA ALA A 13 -18.85 -6.94 -23.50
C ALA A 13 -19.20 -6.40 -22.09
N ALA A 14 -20.25 -6.93 -21.46
CA ALA A 14 -20.68 -6.55 -20.11
C ALA A 14 -20.26 -7.55 -19.02
N ARG A 15 -19.40 -8.53 -19.33
CA ARG A 15 -18.69 -9.28 -18.28
C ARG A 15 -17.56 -8.42 -17.74
N VAL A 16 -17.91 -7.54 -16.82
CA VAL A 16 -16.95 -6.97 -15.86
C VAL A 16 -16.21 -8.15 -15.25
N PRO A 17 -14.91 -8.35 -15.52
CA PRO A 17 -14.17 -9.44 -14.92
C PRO A 17 -14.31 -9.31 -13.40
N ALA A 18 -14.68 -10.40 -12.74
CA ALA A 18 -14.79 -10.45 -11.30
C ALA A 18 -13.53 -9.80 -10.72
N ARG A 19 -13.69 -8.68 -10.01
CA ARG A 19 -12.59 -7.98 -9.36
C ARG A 19 -11.97 -8.98 -8.39
N THR A 20 -10.88 -9.62 -8.79
CA THR A 20 -10.07 -10.41 -7.88
C THR A 20 -9.69 -9.49 -6.75
N SER A 21 -9.94 -9.94 -5.52
CA SER A 21 -9.67 -9.14 -4.35
C SER A 21 -8.18 -8.81 -4.34
N LEU A 22 -7.81 -7.53 -4.18
CA LEU A 22 -6.40 -7.15 -4.02
C LEU A 22 -5.71 -7.95 -2.91
N ILE A 23 -6.48 -8.45 -1.95
CA ILE A 23 -6.03 -9.36 -0.90
C ILE A 23 -5.57 -10.69 -1.49
N ASP A 24 -6.26 -11.31 -2.45
CA ASP A 24 -5.81 -12.55 -3.06
C ASP A 24 -4.47 -12.35 -3.78
N SER A 25 -4.27 -11.19 -4.39
CA SER A 25 -3.01 -10.78 -5.04
C SER A 25 -1.88 -10.39 -4.08
N LEU A 26 -2.20 -10.14 -2.80
CA LEU A 26 -1.21 -9.92 -1.72
C LEU A 26 -0.95 -11.22 -0.92
N MET A 27 -1.96 -12.10 -0.85
CA MET A 27 -1.91 -13.36 -0.11
C MET A 27 -1.05 -14.40 -0.83
N GLY A 28 -1.04 -14.41 -2.16
CA GLY A 28 0.09 -14.91 -2.94
C GLY A 28 0.97 -13.73 -3.28
N CYS A 29 2.28 -13.77 -3.05
CA CYS A 29 3.21 -12.77 -3.59
C CYS A 29 3.18 -12.81 -5.13
N GLY A 30 2.16 -12.21 -5.74
CA GLY A 30 1.75 -12.49 -7.12
C GLY A 30 0.79 -11.44 -7.65
N LEU A 31 1.17 -10.16 -7.57
CA LEU A 31 0.73 -9.21 -8.58
C LEU A 31 1.23 -9.73 -9.94
N ALA A 32 0.40 -9.67 -10.98
CA ALA A 32 0.85 -9.92 -12.35
C ALA A 32 1.90 -8.85 -12.72
N GLY A 33 3.16 -9.11 -12.36
CA GLY A 33 4.26 -8.17 -12.38
C GLY A 33 5.55 -8.83 -11.87
N PRO A 34 6.71 -8.19 -12.09
CA PRO A 34 8.01 -8.75 -11.69
C PRO A 34 8.03 -9.07 -10.20
N ARG A 35 8.56 -10.25 -9.85
CA ARG A 35 8.77 -10.65 -8.45
C ARG A 35 9.81 -9.70 -7.83
N ILE A 36 9.36 -8.89 -6.89
CA ILE A 36 10.25 -8.05 -6.07
C ILE A 36 10.53 -8.85 -4.80
N GLU A 37 11.81 -9.07 -4.51
CA GLU A 37 12.23 -9.70 -3.25
C GLU A 37 11.81 -8.82 -2.08
N LYS A 38 11.36 -9.44 -0.99
CA LYS A 38 10.82 -8.70 0.17
C LYS A 38 11.85 -7.71 0.72
N GLU A 39 13.11 -8.09 0.78
CA GLU A 39 14.20 -7.25 1.27
C GLU A 39 14.45 -6.05 0.35
N ASP A 40 14.28 -6.22 -0.96
CA ASP A 40 14.37 -5.12 -1.93
C ASP A 40 13.19 -4.16 -1.78
N LEU A 41 11.96 -4.70 -1.63
CA LEU A 41 10.78 -3.89 -1.32
C LEU A 41 10.99 -3.07 -0.06
N GLN A 42 11.43 -3.71 1.03
CA GLN A 42 11.66 -3.04 2.31
C GLN A 42 12.69 -1.92 2.20
N ARG A 43 13.84 -2.17 1.54
CA ARG A 43 14.86 -1.14 1.31
C ARG A 43 14.33 0.08 0.55
N ARG A 44 13.38 -0.13 -0.35
CA ARG A 44 12.85 0.93 -1.21
C ARG A 44 11.73 1.74 -0.53
N VAL A 45 10.96 1.14 0.37
CA VAL A 45 9.71 1.76 0.87
C VAL A 45 9.66 2.00 2.38
N VAL A 46 10.45 1.30 3.18
CA VAL A 46 10.41 1.43 4.65
C VAL A 46 11.06 2.73 5.08
N ILE A 47 10.33 3.50 5.88
CA ILE A 47 10.78 4.78 6.43
C ILE A 47 11.59 4.52 7.70
N PRO A 48 12.86 4.97 7.78
CA PRO A 48 13.71 4.74 8.94
C PRO A 48 13.17 5.45 10.19
N PRO A 49 13.55 4.98 11.41
CA PRO A 49 12.96 5.44 12.65
C PRO A 49 12.99 6.95 12.86
N TYR A 50 14.09 7.63 12.54
CA TYR A 50 14.23 9.07 12.73
C TYR A 50 13.19 9.86 11.91
N LEU A 51 12.98 9.48 10.64
CA LEU A 51 11.95 10.07 9.78
C LEU A 51 10.53 9.69 10.23
N ARG A 52 10.30 8.44 10.63
CA ARG A 52 8.98 8.01 11.13
C ARG A 52 8.56 8.80 12.37
N GLN A 53 9.47 9.01 13.31
CA GLN A 53 9.19 9.73 14.54
C GLN A 53 8.92 11.22 14.25
N ALA A 54 9.76 11.85 13.42
CA ALA A 54 9.54 13.21 12.97
C ALA A 54 8.19 13.39 12.24
N LEU A 55 7.85 12.45 11.35
CA LEU A 55 6.58 12.47 10.62
C LEU A 55 5.38 12.29 11.56
N SER A 56 5.46 11.33 12.50
CA SER A 56 4.41 11.06 13.48
C SER A 56 4.15 12.27 14.38
N GLU A 57 5.22 12.92 14.86
CA GLU A 57 5.09 14.15 15.64
C GLU A 57 4.49 15.28 14.79
N SER A 58 4.93 15.43 13.55
CA SER A 58 4.43 16.48 12.67
C SER A 58 2.93 16.32 12.37
N ILE A 59 2.48 15.08 12.13
CA ILE A 59 1.06 14.75 11.92
C ILE A 59 0.26 15.06 13.19
N SER A 60 0.78 14.67 14.36
CA SER A 60 0.10 14.86 15.65
C SER A 60 -0.05 16.34 16.00
N ARG A 61 0.98 17.15 15.70
CA ARG A 61 0.99 18.61 15.93
C ARG A 61 0.30 19.39 14.83
N LYS A 62 0.12 18.80 13.65
CA LYS A 62 -0.28 19.48 12.40
C LYS A 62 0.67 20.63 12.04
N ASP A 63 1.94 20.46 12.36
CA ASP A 63 3.00 21.44 12.14
C ASP A 63 4.35 20.73 11.97
N VAL A 64 5.30 21.36 11.31
CA VAL A 64 6.65 20.81 11.13
C VAL A 64 7.56 21.42 12.21
N PRO A 65 8.02 20.64 13.21
CA PRO A 65 8.87 21.17 14.26
C PRO A 65 10.21 21.60 13.68
N GLY A 66 10.61 22.84 13.95
CA GLY A 66 11.91 23.37 13.51
C GLY A 66 13.12 22.70 14.18
N ASP A 67 12.90 21.95 15.26
CA ASP A 67 13.90 21.21 16.03
C ASP A 67 13.86 19.69 15.81
N ALA A 68 13.30 19.26 14.66
CA ALA A 68 13.14 17.84 14.34
C ALA A 68 14.48 17.09 14.29
N GLU A 69 15.55 17.73 13.81
CA GLU A 69 16.88 17.12 13.68
C GLU A 69 17.53 16.87 15.04
N GLU A 70 17.37 17.78 16.02
CA GLU A 70 17.89 17.56 17.37
C GLU A 70 17.08 16.50 18.14
N ARG A 71 15.77 16.43 17.90
CA ARG A 71 14.86 15.53 18.63
C ARG A 71 14.82 14.12 18.06
N PHE A 72 15.00 13.98 16.75
CA PHE A 72 15.05 12.71 16.04
C PHE A 72 16.33 12.63 15.20
N PRO A 73 17.50 12.50 15.86
CA PRO A 73 18.78 12.53 15.17
C PRO A 73 18.93 11.33 14.24
N TRP A 74 19.50 11.58 13.07
CA TRP A 74 19.91 10.53 12.14
C TRP A 74 21.07 9.72 12.75
N ASP A 75 21.01 8.39 12.63
CA ASP A 75 21.99 7.46 13.20
C ASP A 75 23.30 7.35 12.38
N GLY A 76 23.42 8.08 11.27
CA GLY A 76 24.59 8.05 10.39
C GLY A 76 24.65 6.87 9.41
N SER A 77 23.68 5.95 9.46
CA SER A 77 23.71 4.69 8.68
C SER A 77 22.39 4.39 7.94
N SER A 78 21.26 4.83 8.49
CA SER A 78 19.93 4.65 7.93
C SER A 78 19.74 5.55 6.71
N THR A 79 19.44 4.99 5.55
CA THR A 79 19.17 5.81 4.35
C THR A 79 17.68 6.14 4.24
N ALA A 80 17.36 7.32 3.71
CA ALA A 80 16.00 7.63 3.31
C ALA A 80 15.54 6.64 2.21
N PRO A 81 14.28 6.15 2.25
CA PRO A 81 13.76 5.24 1.23
C PRO A 81 13.64 5.92 -0.13
N GLU A 82 13.83 5.16 -1.21
CA GLU A 82 13.68 5.63 -2.60
C GLU A 82 12.22 6.06 -2.89
N ALA A 83 11.27 5.30 -2.38
CA ALA A 83 9.84 5.45 -2.63
C ALA A 83 9.08 5.25 -1.30
N PRO A 84 9.10 6.24 -0.38
CA PRO A 84 8.40 6.12 0.90
C PRO A 84 6.90 5.88 0.68
N ILE A 85 6.34 4.90 1.38
CA ILE A 85 4.91 4.61 1.35
C ILE A 85 4.34 4.74 2.77
N VAL A 86 3.14 5.32 2.86
CA VAL A 86 2.31 5.31 4.08
C VAL A 86 0.95 4.79 3.68
N VAL A 87 0.44 3.75 4.37
CA VAL A 87 -0.84 3.15 4.02
C VAL A 87 -1.87 3.38 5.13
N PHE A 88 -3.02 3.92 4.76
CA PHE A 88 -4.16 4.07 5.67
C PHE A 88 -5.21 3.00 5.37
N VAL A 89 -5.31 2.00 6.24
CA VAL A 89 -6.28 0.92 6.11
C VAL A 89 -7.54 1.22 6.93
N ASN A 90 -8.68 1.40 6.26
CA ASN A 90 -9.98 1.40 6.94
C ASN A 90 -10.47 -0.05 7.12
N SER A 91 -10.40 -0.55 8.35
CA SER A 91 -10.76 -1.92 8.70
C SER A 91 -12.21 -2.31 8.38
N ARG A 92 -13.10 -1.32 8.18
CA ARG A 92 -14.54 -1.53 7.97
C ARG A 92 -14.95 -1.56 6.49
N SER A 93 -14.03 -1.26 5.57
CA SER A 93 -14.29 -1.24 4.13
C SER A 93 -14.22 -2.64 3.49
N GLY A 94 -14.81 -2.80 2.29
CA GLY A 94 -14.49 -3.92 1.38
C GLY A 94 -14.73 -5.33 1.93
N GLY A 95 -15.82 -5.56 2.66
CA GLY A 95 -16.16 -6.88 3.21
C GLY A 95 -15.42 -7.26 4.50
N ARG A 96 -14.87 -6.28 5.23
CA ARG A 96 -14.19 -6.47 6.54
C ARG A 96 -12.85 -7.22 6.46
N HIS A 97 -12.21 -7.21 5.31
CA HIS A 97 -10.88 -7.80 5.13
C HIS A 97 -9.73 -6.88 5.55
N GLY A 98 -10.02 -5.65 6.00
CA GLY A 98 -8.99 -4.70 6.37
C GLY A 98 -7.96 -5.23 7.40
N PRO A 99 -8.34 -6.01 8.43
CA PRO A 99 -7.37 -6.65 9.32
C PRO A 99 -6.41 -7.61 8.61
N ALA A 100 -6.90 -8.41 7.66
CA ALA A 100 -6.05 -9.34 6.89
C ALA A 100 -5.11 -8.58 5.94
N LEU A 101 -5.61 -7.51 5.30
CA LEU A 101 -4.80 -6.63 4.48
C LEU A 101 -3.70 -5.96 5.31
N MET A 102 -4.05 -5.42 6.47
CA MET A 102 -3.10 -4.80 7.39
C MET A 102 -2.00 -5.78 7.80
N ALA A 103 -2.37 -6.99 8.23
CA ALA A 103 -1.39 -8.02 8.60
C ALA A 103 -0.41 -8.33 7.45
N ARG A 104 -0.91 -8.43 6.21
CA ARG A 104 -0.04 -8.66 5.03
C ARG A 104 0.87 -7.48 4.72
N LEU A 105 0.37 -6.25 4.82
CA LEU A 105 1.20 -5.06 4.61
C LEU A 105 2.29 -4.95 5.69
N GLN A 106 1.97 -5.27 6.94
CA GLN A 106 2.94 -5.31 8.04
C GLN A 106 3.99 -6.41 7.85
N GLU A 107 3.59 -7.58 7.36
CA GLU A 107 4.53 -8.65 6.99
C GLU A 107 5.48 -8.25 5.85
N LEU A 108 5.01 -7.45 4.89
CA LEU A 108 5.80 -7.05 3.72
C LEU A 108 6.65 -5.80 3.96
N ILE A 109 6.17 -4.84 4.75
CA ILE A 109 6.75 -3.51 4.91
C ILE A 109 7.27 -3.36 6.35
N SER A 110 6.38 -3.01 7.29
CA SER A 110 6.69 -2.85 8.71
C SER A 110 5.40 -2.72 9.52
N GLU A 111 5.43 -2.98 10.84
CA GLU A 111 4.26 -2.81 11.71
C GLU A 111 3.81 -1.35 11.82
N GLU A 112 4.76 -0.42 11.68
CA GLU A 112 4.56 1.00 11.93
C GLU A 112 4.25 1.83 10.67
N GLN A 113 3.97 1.18 9.52
CA GLN A 113 3.59 1.81 8.25
C GLN A 113 2.38 1.14 7.58
#